data_AF-A0A955QJP7-F1
#
_entry.id   AF-A0A955QJP7-F1
#
_cell.length_a   1.000
_cell.length_b   1.000
_cell.length_c   1.000
_cell.angle_alpha   90.00
_cell.angle_beta   90.00
_cell.angle_gamma   90.00
#
_symmetry.space_group_name_H-M   'P 1'
#
loop_
_entity.id
_entity.type
_entity.pdbx_description
1 polymer ?
#
loop_
_entity_poly.entity_id
_entity_poly.type
_entity_poly.pdbx_seq_one_letter_code
_entity_poly.pdbx_strand_id
1 'polypeptide(L)'
;DMAVVTDEFFTTSHTNPEQAVIARMNVVDGIFSEQLNVQISLVDVLPLQHNGGLTATNAQTLLSQFSEFTSAPSFQHPGVAHLFTSRNLDGDTVGIAFLRSICDARWGVGVDQIIGTGTAGALIVAHELGHNFGAPHDDEFGSPCAGTPGTYLMNPYMNGSDQFSPCSLSQIQPVIAGASCLTVIHREQADLQPRFPNSPR
;
A
#
# COMPACT_ATOMS: atom_id res chain seq x y z
N ASP A 1 5.94 5.51 -6.66
CA ASP A 1 6.73 4.27 -6.52
C ASP A 1 6.58 3.70 -5.13
N MET A 2 6.61 2.37 -5.01
CA MET A 2 6.66 1.67 -3.73
C MET A 2 7.51 0.41 -3.80
N ALA A 3 8.03 0.00 -2.65
CA ALA A 3 8.75 -1.25 -2.49
C ALA A 3 7.96 -2.21 -1.59
N VAL A 4 8.03 -3.51 -1.89
CA VAL A 4 7.53 -4.55 -0.99
C VAL A 4 8.70 -5.40 -0.54
N VAL A 5 8.82 -5.57 0.77
CA VAL A 5 9.75 -6.51 1.39
C VAL A 5 8.96 -7.73 1.83
N THR A 6 9.38 -8.94 1.46
CA THR A 6 8.73 -10.16 1.95
C THR A 6 9.61 -10.85 2.98
N ASP A 7 9.04 -11.15 4.14
CA ASP A 7 9.76 -11.89 5.18
C ASP A 7 9.84 -13.39 4.85
N GLU A 8 10.59 -14.15 5.66
CA GLU A 8 10.79 -15.59 5.47
C GLU A 8 9.46 -16.35 5.55
N PHE A 9 8.52 -15.91 6.39
CA PHE A 9 7.22 -16.54 6.54
C PHE A 9 6.38 -16.37 5.28
N PHE A 10 6.34 -15.17 4.69
CA PHE A 10 5.64 -14.96 3.41
C PHE A 10 6.31 -15.73 2.27
N THR A 11 7.63 -15.71 2.22
CA THR A 11 8.42 -16.36 1.16
C THR A 11 8.22 -17.87 1.17
N THR A 12 8.13 -18.48 2.34
CA THR A 12 7.96 -19.94 2.49
C THR A 12 6.51 -20.40 2.38
N SER A 13 5.53 -19.54 2.63
CA SER A 13 4.10 -19.87 2.55
C SER A 13 3.51 -19.81 1.14
N HIS A 14 4.23 -19.23 0.16
CA HIS A 14 3.78 -19.05 -1.22
C HIS A 14 4.69 -19.79 -2.21
N THR A 15 4.09 -20.52 -3.16
CA THR A 15 4.84 -21.22 -4.23
C THR A 15 5.62 -20.26 -5.12
N ASN A 16 5.07 -19.07 -5.37
CA ASN A 16 5.75 -18.00 -6.10
C ASN A 16 5.49 -16.67 -5.37
N PRO A 17 6.36 -16.30 -4.40
CA PRO A 17 6.16 -15.12 -3.56
C PRO A 17 6.10 -13.82 -4.36
N GLU A 18 6.95 -13.66 -5.38
CA GLU A 18 6.98 -12.47 -6.22
C GLU A 18 5.66 -12.29 -6.99
N GLN A 19 5.16 -13.34 -7.62
CA GLN A 19 3.85 -13.29 -8.28
C GLN A 19 2.70 -13.08 -7.30
N ALA A 20 2.81 -13.61 -6.07
CA ALA A 20 1.83 -13.34 -5.03
C ALA A 20 1.80 -11.84 -4.68
N VAL A 21 2.95 -11.21 -4.49
CA VAL A 21 3.06 -9.74 -4.27
C VAL A 21 2.42 -8.98 -5.42
N ILE A 22 2.86 -9.24 -6.66
CA ILE A 22 2.37 -8.54 -7.85
C ILE A 22 0.85 -8.66 -7.97
N ALA A 23 0.28 -9.84 -7.73
CA ALA A 23 -1.16 -10.04 -7.80
C ALA A 23 -1.96 -9.18 -6.80
N ARG A 24 -1.44 -8.96 -5.58
CA ARG A 24 -2.10 -8.07 -4.59
C ARG A 24 -1.91 -6.62 -5.02
N MET A 25 -0.70 -6.27 -5.44
CA MET A 25 -0.41 -4.89 -5.83
C MET A 25 -1.19 -4.43 -7.06
N ASN A 26 -1.52 -5.32 -8.00
CA ASN A 26 -2.40 -5.00 -9.12
C ASN A 26 -3.82 -4.61 -8.66
N VAL A 27 -4.34 -5.24 -7.59
CA VAL A 27 -5.64 -4.88 -7.00
C VAL A 27 -5.54 -3.54 -6.29
N VAL A 28 -4.48 -3.33 -5.51
CA VAL A 28 -4.22 -2.06 -4.81
C VAL A 28 -4.08 -0.90 -5.82
N ASP A 29 -3.33 -1.10 -6.91
CA ASP A 29 -3.20 -0.11 -7.98
C ASP A 29 -4.57 0.20 -8.63
N GLY A 30 -5.41 -0.81 -8.87
CA GLY A 30 -6.77 -0.62 -9.35
C GLY A 30 -7.58 0.31 -8.42
N ILE A 31 -7.59 0.02 -7.12
CA ILE A 31 -8.31 0.82 -6.10
C ILE A 31 -7.81 2.29 -6.11
N PHE A 32 -6.49 2.49 -6.04
CA PHE A 32 -5.90 3.83 -5.95
C PHE A 32 -6.04 4.61 -7.28
N SER A 33 -5.86 3.95 -8.41
CA SER A 33 -5.96 4.62 -9.72
C SER A 33 -7.39 5.03 -10.04
N GLU A 34 -8.38 4.20 -9.72
CA GLU A 34 -9.80 4.49 -9.98
C GLU A 34 -10.35 5.57 -9.05
N GLN A 35 -9.96 5.59 -7.77
CA GLN A 35 -10.61 6.44 -6.76
C GLN A 35 -9.80 7.69 -6.39
N LEU A 36 -8.48 7.66 -6.54
CA LEU A 36 -7.57 8.75 -6.17
C LEU A 36 -6.85 9.36 -7.37
N ASN A 37 -6.95 8.76 -8.56
CA ASN A 37 -6.14 9.11 -9.73
C ASN A 37 -4.62 9.05 -9.42
N VAL A 38 -4.23 8.08 -8.58
CA VAL A 38 -2.83 7.79 -8.23
C VAL A 38 -2.49 6.39 -8.73
N GLN A 39 -1.43 6.27 -9.51
CA GLN A 39 -0.90 4.97 -9.90
C GLN A 39 0.13 4.49 -8.89
N ILE A 40 -0.02 3.24 -8.44
CA ILE A 40 0.94 2.55 -7.59
C ILE A 40 1.91 1.76 -8.46
N SER A 41 3.11 2.30 -8.62
CA SER A 41 4.21 1.65 -9.33
C SER A 41 5.06 0.82 -8.35
N LEU A 42 5.04 -0.50 -8.49
CA LEU A 42 5.88 -1.42 -7.71
C LEU A 42 7.29 -1.47 -8.33
N VAL A 43 8.25 -0.76 -7.72
CA VAL A 43 9.61 -0.63 -8.26
C VAL A 43 10.55 -1.70 -7.74
N ASP A 44 10.29 -2.26 -6.55
CA ASP A 44 11.11 -3.28 -5.93
C ASP A 44 10.25 -4.33 -5.20
N VAL A 45 10.60 -5.61 -5.38
CA VAL A 45 10.13 -6.73 -4.57
C VAL A 45 11.35 -7.42 -3.98
N LEU A 46 11.52 -7.30 -2.66
CA LEU A 46 12.75 -7.66 -1.95
C LEU A 46 12.48 -8.83 -0.99
N PRO A 47 12.70 -10.08 -1.42
CA PRO A 47 12.60 -11.22 -0.53
C PRO A 47 13.78 -11.28 0.43
N LEU A 48 13.49 -11.28 1.73
CA LEU A 48 14.52 -11.48 2.75
C LEU A 48 14.89 -12.96 2.82
N GLN A 49 16.20 -13.23 2.80
CA GLN A 49 16.71 -14.59 3.04
C GLN A 49 16.50 -15.02 4.50
N HIS A 50 16.57 -14.07 5.42
CA HIS A 50 16.32 -14.24 6.85
C HIS A 50 15.62 -12.99 7.40
N ASN A 51 14.76 -13.17 8.40
CA ASN A 51 14.01 -12.06 8.99
C ASN A 51 14.91 -11.00 9.66
N GLY A 52 16.14 -11.35 10.04
CA GLY A 52 17.06 -10.43 10.71
C GLY A 52 16.42 -9.86 11.98
N GLY A 53 16.29 -8.54 12.05
CA GLY A 53 15.64 -7.84 13.16
C GLY A 53 14.11 -7.87 13.17
N LEU A 54 13.45 -8.33 12.10
CA LEU A 54 11.99 -8.32 11.93
C LEU A 54 11.32 -9.53 12.62
N THR A 55 11.43 -9.64 13.94
CA THR A 55 11.07 -10.85 14.71
C THR A 55 9.81 -10.73 15.55
N ALA A 56 9.28 -9.52 15.76
CA ALA A 56 8.11 -9.32 16.63
C ALA A 56 6.81 -9.89 16.04
N THR A 57 5.90 -10.36 16.88
CA THR A 57 4.51 -10.70 16.51
C THR A 57 3.54 -9.57 16.85
N ASN A 58 3.88 -8.71 17.81
CA ASN A 58 3.15 -7.47 18.07
C ASN A 58 3.31 -6.50 16.88
N ALA A 59 2.20 -6.13 16.24
CA ALA A 59 2.19 -5.34 15.01
C ALA A 59 2.92 -4.00 15.14
N GLN A 60 2.69 -3.24 16.23
CA GLN A 60 3.36 -1.95 16.47
C GLN A 60 4.88 -2.09 16.61
N THR A 61 5.32 -3.15 17.28
CA THR A 61 6.75 -3.44 17.46
C THR A 61 7.37 -3.84 16.12
N LEU A 62 6.69 -4.67 15.34
CA LEU A 62 7.16 -5.08 14.01
C LEU A 62 7.22 -3.91 13.02
N LEU A 63 6.23 -3.01 13.05
CA LEU A 63 6.24 -1.77 12.26
C LEU A 63 7.45 -0.90 12.61
N SER A 64 7.78 -0.81 13.90
CA SER A 64 8.96 -0.05 14.36
C SER A 64 10.27 -0.70 13.89
N GLN A 65 10.38 -2.02 13.96
CA GLN A 65 11.53 -2.76 13.42
C GLN A 65 11.66 -2.57 11.89
N PHE A 66 10.54 -2.55 11.17
CA PHE A 66 10.52 -2.36 9.73
C PHE A 66 10.85 -0.90 9.33
N SER A 67 10.38 0.07 10.09
CA SER A 67 10.78 1.49 9.98
C SER A 67 12.30 1.67 10.15
N GLU A 68 12.91 0.99 11.10
CA GLU A 68 14.37 1.00 11.28
C GLU A 68 15.11 0.34 10.11
N PHE A 69 14.59 -0.79 9.61
CA PHE A 69 15.16 -1.50 8.46
C PHE A 69 15.17 -0.63 7.19
N THR A 70 14.05 0.05 6.91
CA THR A 70 13.86 0.84 5.68
C THR A 70 14.49 2.22 5.73
N SER A 71 14.76 2.75 6.93
CA SER A 71 15.48 4.01 7.11
C SER A 71 17.01 3.87 7.04
N ALA A 72 17.54 2.65 6.96
CA ALA A 72 18.97 2.41 6.79
C ALA A 72 19.46 2.92 5.42
N PRO A 73 20.68 3.50 5.32
CA PRO A 73 21.20 4.00 4.04
C PRO A 73 21.33 2.95 2.93
N SER A 74 21.35 1.67 3.29
CA SER A 74 21.38 0.55 2.35
C SER A 74 20.04 0.28 1.65
N PHE A 75 18.94 0.82 2.19
CA PHE A 75 17.62 0.68 1.61
C PHE A 75 17.28 1.93 0.79
N GLN A 76 17.03 1.74 -0.51
CA GLN A 76 16.62 2.84 -1.39
C GLN A 76 15.12 3.05 -1.25
N HIS A 77 14.70 3.98 -0.38
CA HIS A 77 13.29 4.19 -0.08
C HIS A 77 12.55 4.93 -1.22
N PRO A 78 11.54 4.33 -1.87
CA PRO A 78 10.84 4.95 -3.02
C PRO A 78 9.74 5.94 -2.60
N GLY A 79 9.58 6.17 -1.31
CA GLY A 79 8.58 7.06 -0.72
C GLY A 79 7.58 6.33 0.17
N VAL A 80 7.30 5.05 -0.12
CA VAL A 80 6.55 4.15 0.76
C VAL A 80 7.02 2.71 0.58
N ALA A 81 7.11 1.94 1.67
CA ALA A 81 7.50 0.54 1.64
C ALA A 81 6.61 -0.30 2.56
N HIS A 82 6.24 -1.51 2.14
CA HIS A 82 5.41 -2.41 2.95
C HIS A 82 6.12 -3.74 3.22
N LEU A 83 5.97 -4.26 4.43
CA LEU A 83 6.42 -5.60 4.81
C LEU A 83 5.25 -6.57 4.65
N PHE A 84 5.38 -7.53 3.74
CA PHE A 84 4.43 -8.63 3.62
C PHE A 84 4.92 -9.80 4.46
N THR A 85 4.07 -10.26 5.38
CA THR A 85 4.35 -11.39 6.25
C THR A 85 3.20 -12.39 6.26
N SER A 86 3.48 -13.69 6.29
CA SER A 86 2.48 -14.72 6.60
C SER A 86 2.51 -15.18 8.06
N ARG A 87 3.20 -14.43 8.91
CA ARG A 87 3.21 -14.62 10.37
C ARG A 87 1.85 -14.24 10.93
N ASN A 88 1.41 -14.96 11.95
CA ASN A 88 0.28 -14.53 12.76
C ASN A 88 0.73 -13.43 13.73
N LEU A 89 0.21 -12.22 13.54
CA LEU A 89 0.40 -11.10 14.46
C LEU A 89 -0.46 -11.30 15.72
N ASP A 90 -0.08 -10.62 16.79
CA ASP A 90 -0.78 -10.73 18.08
C ASP A 90 -2.16 -10.04 18.02
N GLY A 91 -3.18 -10.70 18.57
CA GLY A 91 -4.54 -10.16 18.65
C GLY A 91 -5.29 -10.24 17.32
N ASP A 92 -6.14 -9.25 17.07
CA ASP A 92 -6.99 -9.16 15.87
C ASP A 92 -6.37 -8.26 14.77
N THR A 93 -5.17 -7.74 14.98
CA THR A 93 -4.48 -6.87 14.02
C THR A 93 -3.95 -7.68 12.85
N VAL A 94 -4.37 -7.34 11.63
CA VAL A 94 -3.91 -7.97 10.38
C VAL A 94 -3.08 -7.03 9.50
N GLY A 95 -3.00 -5.75 9.88
CA GLY A 95 -2.20 -4.74 9.21
C GLY A 95 -1.92 -3.58 10.17
N ILE A 96 -0.86 -2.83 9.92
CA ILE A 96 -0.61 -1.56 10.61
C ILE A 96 0.29 -0.65 9.76
N ALA A 97 -0.01 0.64 9.74
CA ALA A 97 0.78 1.65 9.05
C ALA A 97 0.77 2.99 9.79
N PHE A 98 1.78 3.83 9.53
CA PHE A 98 1.77 5.20 10.02
C PHE A 98 0.80 6.07 9.20
N LEU A 99 0.14 7.02 9.87
CA LEU A 99 -0.81 7.93 9.24
C LEU A 99 -0.08 9.11 8.58
N ARG A 100 -0.46 9.46 7.34
CA ARG A 100 0.04 10.64 6.59
C ARG A 100 1.57 10.67 6.46
N SER A 101 2.16 9.56 6.05
CA SER A 101 3.60 9.34 6.17
C SER A 101 4.32 9.03 4.85
N ILE A 102 3.62 9.03 3.71
CA ILE A 102 4.30 8.90 2.41
C ILE A 102 5.39 9.96 2.24
N CYS A 103 6.40 9.60 1.44
CA CYS A 103 7.59 10.40 1.16
C CYS A 103 8.56 10.57 2.34
N ASP A 104 8.37 9.83 3.44
CA ASP A 104 9.30 9.79 4.56
C ASP A 104 9.96 8.40 4.65
N ALA A 105 11.29 8.36 4.66
CA ALA A 105 12.04 7.10 4.66
C ALA A 105 11.97 6.32 5.98
N ARG A 106 11.52 6.96 7.06
CA ARG A 106 11.31 6.33 8.36
C ARG A 106 9.85 5.99 8.58
N TRP A 107 8.94 6.89 8.21
CA TRP A 107 7.53 6.76 8.55
C TRP A 107 6.65 6.24 7.40
N GLY A 108 7.11 6.30 6.16
CA GLY A 108 6.39 5.81 4.98
C GLY A 108 6.39 4.29 4.91
N VAL A 109 5.93 3.62 5.96
CA VAL A 109 5.93 2.17 6.06
C VAL A 109 4.61 1.60 6.56
N GLY A 110 4.34 0.37 6.13
CA GLY A 110 3.26 -0.49 6.61
C GLY A 110 3.71 -1.95 6.79
N VAL A 111 2.95 -2.70 7.56
CA VAL A 111 3.11 -4.15 7.76
C VAL A 111 1.77 -4.80 7.46
N ASP A 112 1.78 -5.83 6.60
CA ASP A 112 0.57 -6.49 6.13
C ASP A 112 0.66 -8.01 6.39
N GLN A 113 -0.25 -8.53 7.21
CA GLN A 113 -0.41 -9.97 7.40
C GLN A 113 -1.21 -10.55 6.24
N ILE A 114 -0.53 -11.30 5.37
CA ILE A 114 -1.11 -11.91 4.19
C ILE A 114 -1.11 -13.43 4.35
N ILE A 115 -2.31 -13.99 4.46
CA ILE A 115 -2.55 -15.44 4.54
C ILE A 115 -3.38 -15.88 3.33
N GLY A 116 -2.90 -16.93 2.65
CA GLY A 116 -3.59 -17.53 1.52
C GLY A 116 -3.55 -16.68 0.24
N THR A 117 -4.38 -17.05 -0.74
CA THR A 117 -4.34 -16.51 -2.12
C THR A 117 -5.49 -15.60 -2.50
N GLY A 118 -6.41 -15.30 -1.56
CA GLY A 118 -7.60 -14.50 -1.81
C GLY A 118 -7.33 -12.99 -1.87
N THR A 119 -8.40 -12.22 -2.15
CA THR A 119 -8.36 -10.75 -2.26
C THR A 119 -8.20 -10.04 -0.91
N ALA A 120 -8.48 -10.72 0.20
CA ALA A 120 -8.39 -10.13 1.54
C ALA A 120 -7.02 -9.50 1.83
N GLY A 121 -5.92 -10.15 1.41
CA GLY A 121 -4.59 -9.59 1.56
C GLY A 121 -4.37 -8.30 0.79
N ALA A 122 -4.98 -8.15 -0.39
CA ALA A 122 -4.90 -6.89 -1.14
C ALA A 122 -5.70 -5.77 -0.48
N LEU A 123 -6.85 -6.07 0.14
CA LEU A 123 -7.66 -5.10 0.86
C LEU A 123 -6.95 -4.61 2.13
N ILE A 124 -6.25 -5.49 2.84
CA ILE A 124 -5.37 -5.11 3.97
C ILE A 124 -4.32 -4.12 3.48
N VAL A 125 -3.57 -4.47 2.41
CA VAL A 125 -2.54 -3.58 1.86
C VAL A 125 -3.13 -2.23 1.42
N ALA A 126 -4.30 -2.22 0.78
CA ALA A 126 -4.96 -0.99 0.37
C ALA A 126 -5.40 -0.13 1.57
N HIS A 127 -5.87 -0.76 2.66
CA HIS A 127 -6.21 -0.10 3.91
C HIS A 127 -4.98 0.55 4.56
N GLU A 128 -3.91 -0.22 4.74
CA GLU A 128 -2.68 0.27 5.37
C GLU A 128 -1.99 1.35 4.51
N LEU A 129 -1.97 1.18 3.19
CA LEU A 129 -1.50 2.22 2.28
C LEU A 129 -2.40 3.46 2.36
N GLY A 130 -3.71 3.28 2.55
CA GLY A 130 -4.67 4.35 2.83
C GLY A 130 -4.28 5.18 4.07
N HIS A 131 -3.81 4.54 5.14
CA HIS A 131 -3.24 5.24 6.30
C HIS A 131 -1.99 6.05 5.92
N ASN A 132 -1.02 5.47 5.19
CA ASN A 132 0.15 6.24 4.76
C ASN A 132 -0.24 7.46 3.91
N PHE A 133 -1.27 7.34 3.07
CA PHE A 133 -1.85 8.42 2.28
C PHE A 133 -2.74 9.38 3.09
N GLY A 134 -3.05 9.05 4.34
CA GLY A 134 -3.62 9.96 5.32
C GLY A 134 -5.08 9.74 5.68
N ALA A 135 -5.71 8.65 5.23
CA ALA A 135 -7.04 8.29 5.68
C ALA A 135 -6.99 7.70 7.11
N PRO A 136 -7.69 8.28 8.10
CA PRO A 136 -7.94 7.61 9.37
C PRO A 136 -9.08 6.58 9.19
N HIS A 137 -9.37 5.82 10.26
CA HIS A 137 -10.49 4.88 10.23
C HIS A 137 -11.84 5.56 10.04
N ASP A 138 -12.73 4.92 9.29
CA ASP A 138 -14.16 5.24 9.24
C ASP A 138 -14.89 4.52 10.38
N ASP A 139 -15.97 5.11 10.92
CA ASP A 139 -16.82 4.51 11.97
C ASP A 139 -16.07 4.17 13.28
N GLU A 140 -14.92 4.81 13.52
CA GLU A 140 -14.15 4.65 14.74
C GLU A 140 -14.33 5.87 15.66
N PHE A 141 -14.67 5.61 16.93
CA PHE A 141 -14.83 6.67 17.92
C PHE A 141 -13.55 7.49 18.07
N GLY A 142 -13.66 8.81 17.91
CA GLY A 142 -12.53 9.74 18.02
C GLY A 142 -11.73 9.94 16.72
N SER A 143 -12.00 9.15 15.68
CA SER A 143 -11.46 9.41 14.34
C SER A 143 -12.07 10.67 13.73
N PRO A 144 -11.33 11.44 12.91
CA PRO A 144 -11.89 12.48 12.05
C PRO A 144 -13.04 11.99 11.14
N CYS A 145 -13.09 10.68 10.86
CA CYS A 145 -14.13 10.03 10.04
C CYS A 145 -15.11 9.18 10.86
N ALA A 146 -15.27 9.46 12.16
CA ALA A 146 -16.19 8.72 13.04
C ALA A 146 -17.67 8.75 12.59
N GLY A 147 -18.08 9.76 11.80
CA GLY A 147 -19.44 9.88 11.27
C GLY A 147 -19.68 9.11 9.96
N THR A 148 -18.64 8.49 9.40
CA THR A 148 -18.76 7.68 8.19
C THR A 148 -19.28 6.28 8.53
N PRO A 149 -20.24 5.72 7.76
CA PRO A 149 -20.66 4.32 7.93
C PRO A 149 -19.51 3.33 7.82
N GLY A 150 -19.50 2.27 8.63
CA GLY A 150 -18.47 1.23 8.62
C GLY A 150 -18.45 0.27 7.41
N THR A 151 -18.92 0.71 6.24
CA THR A 151 -19.06 -0.11 5.02
C THR A 151 -17.97 0.15 3.97
N TYR A 152 -17.00 1.00 4.29
CA TYR A 152 -15.91 1.39 3.39
C TYR A 152 -14.60 0.71 3.77
N LEU A 153 -13.63 0.79 2.86
CA LEU A 153 -12.30 0.19 2.97
C LEU A 153 -11.59 0.55 4.28
N MET A 154 -11.76 1.79 4.78
CA MET A 154 -11.09 2.27 5.99
C MET A 154 -11.83 1.95 7.29
N ASN A 155 -12.82 1.05 7.29
CA ASN A 155 -13.37 0.56 8.56
C ASN A 155 -12.28 -0.17 9.36
N PRO A 156 -12.20 -0.01 10.69
CA PRO A 156 -11.18 -0.70 11.52
C PRO A 156 -11.34 -2.23 11.53
N TYR A 157 -12.47 -2.75 11.04
CA TYR A 157 -12.72 -4.18 10.87
C TYR A 157 -12.89 -4.53 9.39
N MET A 158 -12.33 -5.68 9.01
CA MET A 158 -12.46 -6.19 7.64
C MET A 158 -13.93 -6.42 7.26
N ASN A 159 -14.40 -5.70 6.23
CA ASN A 159 -15.76 -5.78 5.71
C ASN A 159 -15.83 -6.20 4.22
N GLY A 160 -14.68 -6.39 3.58
CA GLY A 160 -14.57 -6.81 2.17
C GLY A 160 -14.77 -5.69 1.14
N SER A 161 -14.93 -4.44 1.58
CA SER A 161 -15.07 -3.27 0.71
C SER A 161 -13.72 -2.87 0.12
N ASP A 162 -13.73 -2.48 -1.16
CA ASP A 162 -12.59 -1.91 -1.87
C ASP A 162 -12.77 -0.39 -2.12
N GLN A 163 -13.80 0.22 -1.53
CA GLN A 163 -14.15 1.62 -1.74
C GLN A 163 -13.69 2.50 -0.57
N PHE A 164 -12.89 3.53 -0.84
CA PHE A 164 -12.65 4.61 0.12
C PHE A 164 -13.94 5.40 0.35
N SER A 165 -14.16 5.83 1.60
CA SER A 165 -15.28 6.71 1.89
C SER A 165 -15.03 8.13 1.39
N PRO A 166 -16.08 8.95 1.23
CA PRO A 166 -15.89 10.39 0.97
C PRO A 166 -15.03 11.08 2.03
N CYS A 167 -15.07 10.64 3.29
CA CYS A 167 -14.22 11.18 4.34
C CYS A 167 -12.76 10.79 4.14
N SER A 168 -12.45 9.51 3.90
CA SER A 168 -11.09 9.04 3.60
C SER A 168 -10.50 9.80 2.41
N LEU A 169 -11.26 9.94 1.31
CA LEU A 169 -10.83 10.71 0.15
C LEU A 169 -10.49 12.16 0.53
N SER A 170 -11.33 12.83 1.32
CA SER A 170 -11.06 14.21 1.78
C SER A 170 -9.79 14.35 2.63
N GLN A 171 -9.41 13.31 3.39
CA GLN A 171 -8.20 13.31 4.21
C GLN A 171 -6.94 13.01 3.38
N ILE A 172 -7.08 12.19 2.33
CA ILE A 172 -6.00 11.79 1.43
C ILE A 172 -5.59 12.91 0.48
N GLN A 173 -6.55 13.62 -0.11
CA GLN A 173 -6.29 14.67 -1.12
C GLN A 173 -5.20 15.70 -0.72
N PRO A 174 -5.21 16.31 0.48
CA PRO A 174 -4.16 17.25 0.86
C PRO A 174 -2.79 16.60 1.04
N VAL A 175 -2.72 15.30 1.33
CA VAL A 175 -1.45 14.55 1.41
C VAL A 175 -0.89 14.35 0.01
N ILE A 176 -1.72 13.90 -0.95
CA ILE A 176 -1.32 13.77 -2.36
C ILE A 176 -0.81 15.11 -2.91
N ALA A 177 -1.55 16.20 -2.67
CA ALA A 177 -1.19 17.51 -3.18
C ALA A 177 0.14 18.06 -2.61
N GLY A 178 0.53 17.61 -1.41
CA GLY A 178 1.78 18.01 -0.75
C GLY A 178 2.94 17.02 -0.89
N ALA A 179 2.71 15.87 -1.55
CA ALA A 179 3.68 14.78 -1.60
C ALA A 179 4.84 15.10 -2.57
N SER A 180 6.07 15.11 -2.06
CA SER A 180 7.28 15.39 -2.85
C SER A 180 7.77 14.19 -3.67
N CYS A 181 7.37 12.98 -3.30
CA CYS A 181 7.75 11.72 -3.94
C CYS A 181 6.77 11.26 -5.02
N LEU A 182 5.63 11.94 -5.19
CA LEU A 182 4.69 11.67 -6.28
C LEU A 182 5.07 12.47 -7.52
N THR A 183 4.98 11.84 -8.68
CA THR A 183 5.29 12.45 -9.98
C THR A 183 4.04 12.49 -10.86
N VAL A 184 3.94 13.50 -11.70
CA VAL A 184 2.84 13.60 -12.68
C VAL A 184 3.11 12.62 -13.81
N ILE A 185 2.20 11.65 -13.97
CA ILE A 185 2.25 10.72 -15.10
C ILE A 185 1.60 11.42 -16.29
N HIS A 186 2.41 11.96 -17.18
CA HIS A 186 1.94 12.34 -18.49
C HIS A 186 1.64 11.05 -19.25
N ARG A 187 0.36 10.70 -19.40
CA ARG A 187 -0.02 9.77 -20.46
C ARG A 187 0.38 10.47 -21.75
N GLU A 188 1.46 10.03 -22.39
CA GLU A 188 1.67 10.32 -23.80
C GLU A 188 0.35 9.96 -24.48
N GLN A 189 -0.31 10.97 -25.04
CA GLN A 189 -1.44 10.72 -25.93
C GLN A 189 -0.90 9.74 -26.96
N ALA A 190 -1.39 8.50 -26.91
CA ALA A 190 -1.20 7.58 -28.00
C ALA A 190 -1.53 8.36 -29.28
N ASP A 191 -0.51 8.54 -30.12
CA ASP A 191 -0.58 9.24 -31.39
C ASP A 191 -1.56 8.51 -32.31
N LEU A 192 -2.86 8.73 -32.06
CA LEU A 192 -3.95 8.47 -32.98
C LEU A 192 -4.09 9.69 -33.89
N GLN A 193 -2.99 10.14 -34.51
CA GLN A 193 -3.10 10.84 -35.77
C GLN A 193 -3.28 9.78 -36.86
N PRO A 194 -4.40 9.77 -37.60
CA PRO A 194 -4.47 9.02 -38.84
C PRO A 194 -3.43 9.61 -39.77
N ARG A 195 -2.34 8.91 -40.02
CA ARG A 195 -1.48 9.19 -41.17
C ARG A 195 -2.30 8.85 -42.40
N PHE A 196 -3.01 9.85 -42.94
CA PHE A 196 -3.49 9.76 -44.31
C PHE A 196 -2.24 9.70 -45.22
N PRO A 197 -2.03 8.61 -45.98
CA PRO A 197 -1.03 8.65 -47.02
C PRO A 197 -1.47 9.70 -48.03
N ASN A 198 -0.63 10.69 -48.27
CA ASN A 198 -0.77 11.58 -49.42
C ASN A 198 -0.93 10.72 -50.67
N SER A 199 -2.12 10.77 -51.27
CA SER A 199 -2.37 10.10 -52.54
C SER A 199 -1.74 10.95 -53.65
N PRO A 200 -0.85 10.40 -54.49
CA PRO A 200 -0.36 11.12 -55.65
C PRO A 200 -1.33 10.92 -56.81
N ARG A 201 -2.05 11.99 -57.18
CA ARG A 201 -2.26 12.41 -58.58
C ARG A 201 -2.94 13.76 -58.68
#